data_AF-A0A944H1H3-F1
#
_entry.id   AF-A0A944H1H3-F1
#
_cell.length_a   1.000
_cell.length_b   1.000
_cell.length_c   1.000
_cell.angle_alpha   90.00
_cell.angle_beta   90.00
_cell.angle_gamma   90.00
#
_symmetry.space_group_name_H-M   'P 1'
#
loop_
_entity.id
_entity.type
_entity.pdbx_description
1 polymer ?
#
loop_
_entity_poly.entity_id
_entity_poly.type
_entity_poly.pdbx_seq_one_letter_code
_entity_poly.pdbx_strand_id
1 'polypeptide(L)'
;MFSDIQNHWAKTSILAASERNFLKGYPDGTFRPDAPLTRAEFAAIIYTALPKQTSSRSPITFIDVPANHWGVNAITQAYQTNYLSGYPNRLFKPNQIITRVQALTALVSGLNYQITGDTISVLRKNYNDYGQIPSYAMTAIAAATQKGIIVNYPNIRQLQPNTNATRGEIAAFICRVLEISTVPYNYIPGIELFIILPEFDAADIFVEGLARVQKDNKWGYIDKTGKFVIPPKFDEANSFSQGWALVRENIK
;
A
#
# COMPACT_ATOMS: atom_id res chain seq x y z
N MET A 1 19.99 -11.95 10.91
CA MET A 1 19.52 -11.68 9.53
C MET A 1 18.98 -12.97 8.97
N PHE A 2 17.80 -12.97 8.33
CA PHE A 2 17.18 -14.21 7.84
C PHE A 2 17.87 -14.71 6.57
N SER A 3 18.12 -16.01 6.47
CA SER A 3 18.89 -16.62 5.37
C SER A 3 18.13 -16.63 4.04
N ASP A 4 16.80 -16.64 4.09
CA ASP A 4 15.90 -16.91 2.96
C ASP A 4 15.25 -15.65 2.35
N ILE A 5 15.68 -14.45 2.74
CA ILE A 5 15.11 -13.18 2.23
C ILE A 5 16.08 -12.34 1.40
N GLN A 6 17.30 -12.82 1.17
CA GLN A 6 18.39 -11.97 0.62
C GLN A 6 18.02 -11.28 -0.69
N ASN A 7 17.31 -12.01 -1.56
CA ASN A 7 16.84 -11.56 -2.89
C ASN A 7 15.31 -11.41 -2.95
N HIS A 8 14.61 -11.48 -1.82
CA HIS A 8 13.16 -11.41 -1.79
C HIS A 8 12.69 -9.96 -1.89
N TRP A 9 11.69 -9.68 -2.72
CA TRP A 9 11.19 -8.31 -2.99
C TRP A 9 10.73 -7.57 -1.73
N ALA A 10 10.16 -8.30 -0.76
CA ALA A 10 9.67 -7.75 0.51
C ALA A 10 10.75 -7.63 1.60
N LYS A 11 12.03 -7.88 1.31
CA LYS A 11 13.13 -7.94 2.30
C LYS A 11 13.12 -6.76 3.27
N THR A 12 13.02 -5.54 2.76
CA THR A 12 13.05 -4.33 3.60
C THR A 12 11.84 -4.25 4.54
N SER A 13 10.65 -4.59 4.06
CA SER A 13 9.44 -4.65 4.90
C SER A 13 9.52 -5.76 5.95
N ILE A 14 10.11 -6.90 5.59
CA ILE A 14 10.33 -8.04 6.50
C ILE A 14 11.28 -7.65 7.64
N LEU A 15 12.40 -6.99 7.32
CA LEU A 15 13.34 -6.51 8.34
C LEU A 15 12.67 -5.49 9.27
N ALA A 16 11.94 -4.52 8.71
CA ALA A 16 11.20 -3.53 9.49
C ALA A 16 10.13 -4.15 10.39
N ALA A 17 9.45 -5.21 9.92
CA ALA A 17 8.46 -5.97 10.67
C ALA A 17 9.08 -6.75 11.84
N SER A 18 10.25 -7.35 11.61
CA SER A 18 10.99 -8.07 12.65
C SER A 18 11.53 -7.14 13.72
N GLU A 19 12.11 -5.99 13.33
CA GLU A 19 12.60 -4.97 14.27
C GLU A 19 11.50 -4.45 15.18
N ARG A 20 10.27 -4.35 14.67
CA ARG A 20 9.07 -3.89 15.39
C ARG A 20 8.31 -5.03 16.07
N ASN A 21 8.85 -6.24 16.07
CA ASN A 21 8.34 -7.42 16.78
C ASN A 21 6.94 -7.92 16.39
N PHE A 22 6.32 -7.42 15.32
CA PHE A 22 5.00 -7.89 14.91
C PHE A 22 5.02 -9.06 13.92
N LEU A 23 6.16 -9.31 13.27
CA LEU A 23 6.36 -10.52 12.46
C LEU A 23 7.79 -11.03 12.63
N LYS A 24 7.93 -12.16 13.31
CA LYS A 24 9.23 -12.77 13.66
C LYS A 24 9.54 -13.93 12.73
N GLY A 25 10.84 -14.18 12.52
CA GLY A 25 11.31 -15.41 11.90
C GLY A 25 11.27 -16.61 12.86
N TYR A 26 11.73 -17.73 12.36
CA TYR A 26 11.76 -19.01 13.06
C TYR A 26 13.11 -19.24 13.75
N PRO A 27 13.17 -20.15 14.75
CA PRO A 27 14.42 -20.47 15.46
C PRO A 27 15.55 -21.00 14.56
N ASP A 28 15.20 -21.54 13.38
CA ASP A 28 16.13 -22.01 12.36
C ASP A 28 16.81 -20.87 11.55
N GLY A 29 16.50 -19.62 11.87
CA GLY A 29 17.05 -18.45 11.17
C GLY A 29 16.34 -18.10 9.87
N THR A 30 15.25 -18.77 9.50
CA THR A 30 14.43 -18.46 8.33
C THR A 30 13.28 -17.51 8.66
N PHE A 31 12.76 -16.80 7.66
CA PHE A 31 11.54 -16.01 7.78
C PHE A 31 10.33 -16.65 7.12
N ARG A 32 10.56 -17.42 6.05
CA ARG A 32 9.59 -18.07 5.16
C ARG A 32 8.64 -17.06 4.52
N PRO A 33 9.15 -16.12 3.71
CA PRO A 33 8.36 -14.98 3.22
C PRO A 33 7.17 -15.40 2.34
N ASP A 34 7.30 -16.49 1.58
CA ASP A 34 6.24 -16.99 0.68
C ASP A 34 5.27 -17.94 1.37
N ALA A 35 5.50 -18.29 2.65
CA ALA A 35 4.59 -19.17 3.37
C ALA A 35 3.26 -18.45 3.65
N PRO A 36 2.12 -19.14 3.47
CA PRO A 36 0.81 -18.56 3.71
C PRO A 36 0.56 -18.34 5.20
N LEU A 37 -0.37 -17.43 5.52
CA LEU A 37 -0.81 -17.16 6.88
C LEU A 37 -2.21 -17.70 7.16
N THR A 38 -2.40 -18.23 8.36
CA THR A 38 -3.71 -18.54 8.91
C THR A 38 -4.42 -17.26 9.40
N ARG A 39 -5.74 -17.35 9.56
CA ARG A 39 -6.56 -16.27 10.15
C ARG A 39 -6.14 -15.90 11.57
N ALA A 40 -5.72 -16.89 12.38
CA ALA A 40 -5.23 -16.63 13.73
C ALA A 40 -3.88 -15.90 13.74
N GLU A 41 -2.95 -16.28 12.86
CA GLU A 41 -1.67 -15.58 12.71
C GLU A 41 -1.88 -14.15 12.22
N PHE A 42 -2.75 -13.95 11.24
CA PHE A 42 -3.09 -12.61 10.77
C PHE A 42 -3.71 -11.73 11.88
N ALA A 43 -4.60 -12.29 12.70
CA ALA A 43 -5.14 -11.59 13.87
C ALA A 43 -4.05 -11.20 14.87
N ALA A 44 -3.09 -12.10 15.14
CA ALA A 44 -1.97 -11.83 16.04
C ALA A 44 -1.03 -10.74 15.50
N ILE A 45 -0.80 -10.72 14.20
CA ILE A 45 -0.02 -9.66 13.53
C ILE A 45 -0.71 -8.31 13.71
N ILE A 46 -2.00 -8.20 13.40
CA ILE A 46 -2.77 -6.96 13.59
C ILE A 46 -2.71 -6.50 15.05
N TYR A 47 -2.97 -7.42 15.98
CA TYR A 47 -2.98 -7.15 17.42
C TYR A 47 -1.64 -6.59 17.93
N THR A 48 -0.54 -7.04 17.34
CA THR A 48 0.82 -6.62 17.74
C THR A 48 1.28 -5.36 17.00
N ALA A 49 0.95 -5.25 15.71
CA ALA A 49 1.49 -4.20 14.85
C ALA A 49 0.74 -2.87 14.93
N LEU A 50 -0.59 -2.93 14.97
CA LEU A 50 -1.43 -1.76 14.73
C LEU A 50 -1.82 -1.09 16.05
N PRO A 51 -1.96 0.25 16.07
CA PRO A 51 -2.47 0.97 17.24
C PRO A 51 -3.82 0.40 17.69
N LYS A 52 -4.00 0.28 19.00
CA LYS A 52 -5.25 -0.20 19.59
C LYS A 52 -6.42 0.68 19.13
N GLN A 53 -7.34 0.08 18.39
CA GLN A 53 -8.57 0.73 17.98
C GLN A 53 -9.64 0.63 19.07
N THR A 54 -10.60 1.54 19.04
CA THR A 54 -11.77 1.46 19.91
C THR A 54 -12.61 0.23 19.55
N SER A 55 -13.13 -0.45 20.58
CA SER A 55 -14.01 -1.60 20.37
C SER A 55 -15.35 -1.11 19.81
N SER A 56 -15.78 -1.68 18.68
CA SER A 56 -17.03 -1.40 18.00
C SER A 56 -18.04 -2.56 18.08
N ARG A 57 -17.62 -3.73 18.57
CA ARG A 57 -18.49 -4.89 18.80
C ARG A 57 -18.38 -5.42 20.23
N SER A 58 -19.50 -5.91 20.77
CA SER A 58 -19.52 -6.65 22.04
C SER A 58 -18.67 -7.92 21.93
N PRO A 59 -17.90 -8.30 22.99
CA PRO A 59 -17.11 -9.52 22.97
C PRO A 59 -18.00 -10.76 22.80
N ILE A 60 -17.49 -11.75 22.07
CA ILE A 60 -18.11 -13.08 21.95
C ILE A 60 -17.04 -14.16 22.13
N THR A 61 -17.48 -15.38 22.42
CA THR A 61 -16.62 -16.57 22.41
C THR A 61 -16.90 -17.37 21.14
N PHE A 62 -15.85 -17.63 20.37
CA PHE A 62 -15.92 -18.51 19.21
C PHE A 62 -15.84 -19.96 19.64
N ILE A 63 -16.69 -20.82 19.06
CA ILE A 63 -16.81 -22.22 19.48
C ILE A 63 -15.57 -23.07 19.12
N ASP A 64 -14.85 -22.65 18.08
CA ASP A 64 -13.64 -23.31 17.56
C ASP A 64 -12.34 -22.62 17.99
N VAL A 65 -12.42 -21.72 18.98
CA VAL A 65 -11.26 -21.07 19.60
C VAL A 65 -11.31 -21.34 21.10
N PRO A 66 -10.66 -22.42 21.57
CA PRO A 66 -10.57 -22.73 22.99
C PRO A 66 -9.96 -21.59 23.80
N ALA A 67 -10.32 -21.47 25.09
CA ALA A 67 -9.81 -20.40 25.96
C ALA A 67 -8.28 -20.44 26.16
N ASN A 68 -7.65 -21.60 25.98
CA ASN A 68 -6.19 -21.77 26.04
C ASN A 68 -5.50 -21.65 24.67
N HIS A 69 -6.23 -21.30 23.60
CA HIS A 69 -5.64 -21.11 22.28
C HIS A 69 -4.69 -19.89 22.30
N TRP A 70 -3.46 -20.07 21.80
CA TRP A 70 -2.40 -19.05 21.84
C TRP A 70 -2.84 -17.67 21.28
N GLY A 71 -3.69 -17.67 20.25
CA GLY A 71 -4.20 -16.48 19.59
C GLY A 71 -5.52 -15.92 20.14
N VAL A 72 -6.08 -16.44 21.24
CA VAL A 72 -7.44 -16.11 21.69
C VAL A 72 -7.66 -14.61 21.94
N ASN A 73 -6.66 -13.93 22.54
CA ASN A 73 -6.73 -12.50 22.81
C ASN A 73 -6.70 -11.68 21.51
N ALA A 74 -5.82 -12.04 20.59
CA ALA A 74 -5.70 -11.37 19.29
C ALA A 74 -6.97 -11.55 18.44
N ILE A 75 -7.54 -12.76 18.44
CA ILE A 75 -8.78 -13.08 17.73
C ILE A 75 -9.95 -12.27 18.30
N THR A 76 -10.09 -12.26 19.64
CA THR A 76 -11.13 -11.49 20.33
C THR A 76 -11.02 -10.01 19.98
N GLN A 77 -9.82 -9.45 20.06
CA GLN A 77 -9.58 -8.04 19.76
C GLN A 77 -9.83 -7.70 18.29
N ALA A 78 -9.33 -8.51 17.35
CA ALA A 78 -9.58 -8.32 15.92
C ALA A 78 -11.08 -8.36 15.60
N TYR A 79 -11.86 -9.19 16.31
CA TYR A 79 -13.31 -9.20 16.20
C TYR A 79 -13.95 -7.92 16.74
N GLN A 80 -13.58 -7.52 17.97
CA GLN A 80 -14.15 -6.36 18.64
C GLN A 80 -13.83 -5.03 17.93
N THR A 81 -12.72 -4.97 17.21
CA THR A 81 -12.23 -3.78 16.49
C THR A 81 -12.52 -3.83 14.99
N ASN A 82 -13.43 -4.70 14.55
CA ASN A 82 -13.91 -4.78 13.16
C ASN A 82 -12.87 -5.19 12.10
N TYR A 83 -11.63 -5.55 12.49
CA TYR A 83 -10.64 -6.08 11.55
C TYR A 83 -11.08 -7.44 11.00
N LEU A 84 -11.55 -8.34 11.85
CA LEU A 84 -11.97 -9.67 11.42
C LEU A 84 -13.40 -9.95 11.88
N SER A 85 -14.13 -10.71 11.07
CA SER A 85 -15.44 -11.23 11.43
C SER A 85 -15.35 -12.75 11.62
N GLY A 86 -16.26 -13.27 12.44
CA GLY A 86 -16.56 -14.70 12.45
C GLY A 86 -17.41 -15.12 11.26
N TYR A 87 -17.62 -16.42 11.17
CA TYR A 87 -18.59 -17.07 10.31
C TYR A 87 -19.88 -17.35 11.09
N PRO A 88 -20.97 -17.75 10.41
CA PRO A 88 -22.17 -18.26 11.08
C PRO A 88 -21.85 -19.33 12.13
N ASN A 89 -22.73 -19.47 13.11
CA ASN A 89 -22.58 -20.40 14.26
C ASN A 89 -21.38 -20.11 15.16
N ARG A 90 -20.95 -18.84 15.24
CA ARG A 90 -19.83 -18.38 16.11
C ARG A 90 -18.52 -19.14 15.83
N LEU A 91 -18.24 -19.41 14.56
CA LEU A 91 -16.97 -19.99 14.12
C LEU A 91 -15.98 -18.88 13.74
N PHE A 92 -14.70 -19.03 14.09
CA PHE A 92 -13.64 -18.12 13.63
C PHE A 92 -12.78 -18.74 12.52
N LYS A 93 -12.61 -20.07 12.53
CA LYS A 93 -11.73 -20.86 11.67
C LYS A 93 -10.27 -20.43 11.81
N PRO A 94 -9.64 -20.60 12.99
CA PRO A 94 -8.31 -20.06 13.27
C PRO A 94 -7.21 -20.57 12.34
N ASN A 95 -7.29 -21.85 11.93
CA ASN A 95 -6.30 -22.50 11.07
C ASN A 95 -6.57 -22.33 9.57
N GLN A 96 -7.66 -21.67 9.18
CA GLN A 96 -7.93 -21.43 7.77
C GLN A 96 -6.94 -20.39 7.22
N ILE A 97 -6.36 -20.68 6.06
CA ILE A 97 -5.49 -19.76 5.34
C ILE A 97 -6.30 -18.55 4.86
N ILE A 98 -5.76 -17.35 5.07
CA ILE A 98 -6.38 -16.10 4.64
C ILE A 98 -5.94 -15.73 3.22
N THR A 99 -6.87 -15.30 2.38
CA THR A 99 -6.54 -14.80 1.03
C THR A 99 -6.08 -13.35 1.06
N ARG A 100 -5.39 -12.90 0.00
CA ARG A 100 -4.98 -11.49 -0.15
C ARG A 100 -6.16 -10.54 -0.01
N VAL A 101 -7.28 -10.81 -0.69
CA VAL A 101 -8.47 -9.95 -0.60
C VAL A 101 -9.05 -9.90 0.82
N GLN A 102 -9.08 -11.03 1.52
CA GLN A 102 -9.59 -11.08 2.90
C GLN A 102 -8.70 -10.29 3.86
N ALA A 103 -7.38 -10.38 3.73
CA ALA A 103 -6.44 -9.61 4.54
C ALA A 103 -6.58 -8.10 4.29
N LEU A 104 -6.67 -7.67 3.04
CA LEU A 104 -6.85 -6.25 2.69
C LEU A 104 -8.20 -5.71 3.14
N THR A 105 -9.30 -6.46 2.92
CA THR A 105 -10.63 -6.09 3.41
C THR A 105 -10.66 -5.96 4.93
N ALA A 106 -9.95 -6.84 5.65
CA ALA A 106 -9.84 -6.79 7.09
C ALA A 106 -9.13 -5.51 7.57
N LEU A 107 -7.99 -5.16 6.97
CA LEU A 107 -7.27 -3.92 7.30
C LEU A 107 -8.15 -2.69 7.08
N VAL A 108 -8.81 -2.59 5.92
CA VAL A 108 -9.70 -1.47 5.59
C VAL A 108 -10.87 -1.36 6.58
N SER A 109 -11.45 -2.50 6.94
CA SER A 109 -12.61 -2.57 7.84
C SER A 109 -12.26 -2.16 9.28
N GLY A 110 -11.10 -2.59 9.79
CA GLY A 110 -10.62 -2.21 11.11
C GLY A 110 -10.09 -0.78 11.19
N LEU A 111 -9.50 -0.26 10.11
CA LEU A 111 -9.03 1.12 10.00
C LEU A 111 -10.13 2.11 9.58
N ASN A 112 -11.34 1.61 9.33
CA ASN A 112 -12.50 2.38 8.87
C ASN A 112 -12.19 3.24 7.63
N TYR A 113 -11.38 2.72 6.70
CA TYR A 113 -11.04 3.44 5.48
C TYR A 113 -12.24 3.52 4.54
N GLN A 114 -12.56 4.74 4.12
CA GLN A 114 -13.62 5.03 3.19
C GLN A 114 -13.04 5.29 1.79
N ILE A 115 -13.79 4.89 0.77
CA ILE A 115 -13.52 5.24 -0.62
C ILE A 115 -14.11 6.61 -0.93
N THR A 116 -13.44 7.38 -1.78
CA THR A 116 -14.02 8.56 -2.44
C THR A 116 -14.22 8.29 -3.93
N GLY A 117 -15.36 8.70 -4.48
CA GLY A 117 -15.67 8.50 -5.91
C GLY A 117 -16.14 7.09 -6.28
N ASP A 118 -16.10 6.76 -7.56
CA ASP A 118 -16.67 5.53 -8.11
C ASP A 118 -15.74 4.30 -7.91
N THR A 119 -16.28 3.28 -7.25
CA THR A 119 -15.56 2.04 -6.93
C THR A 119 -15.07 1.32 -8.19
N ILE A 120 -15.93 1.18 -9.21
CA ILE A 120 -15.60 0.41 -10.41
C ILE A 120 -14.50 1.11 -11.20
N SER A 121 -14.55 2.43 -11.31
CA SER A 121 -13.55 3.23 -12.00
C SER A 121 -12.17 3.13 -11.34
N VAL A 122 -12.11 3.22 -10.00
CA VAL A 122 -10.85 3.03 -9.25
C VAL A 122 -10.27 1.64 -9.51
N LEU A 123 -11.09 0.59 -9.42
CA LEU A 123 -10.61 -0.78 -9.59
C LEU A 123 -10.15 -1.06 -11.03
N ARG A 124 -10.93 -0.67 -12.03
CA ARG A 124 -10.60 -0.87 -13.46
C ARG A 124 -9.37 -0.09 -13.90
N LYS A 125 -9.16 1.13 -13.35
CA LYS A 125 -7.94 1.92 -13.60
C LYS A 125 -6.70 1.18 -13.09
N ASN A 126 -6.78 0.57 -11.91
CA ASN A 126 -5.60 0.07 -11.20
C ASN A 126 -5.32 -1.44 -11.41
N TYR A 127 -6.31 -2.26 -11.73
CA TYR A 127 -6.14 -3.72 -11.77
C TYR A 127 -6.66 -4.34 -13.08
N ASN A 128 -5.80 -5.13 -13.73
CA ASN A 128 -6.17 -5.93 -14.90
C ASN A 128 -7.10 -7.08 -14.54
N ASP A 129 -6.98 -7.60 -13.31
CA ASP A 129 -7.76 -8.71 -12.76
C ASP A 129 -8.89 -8.26 -11.82
N TYR A 130 -9.36 -7.01 -11.95
CA TYR A 130 -10.41 -6.48 -11.07
C TYR A 130 -11.70 -7.32 -11.07
N GLY A 131 -12.00 -8.00 -12.18
CA GLY A 131 -13.16 -8.91 -12.29
C GLY A 131 -13.08 -10.15 -11.40
N GLN A 132 -11.90 -10.46 -10.83
CA GLN A 132 -11.73 -11.55 -9.86
C GLN A 132 -11.99 -11.11 -8.42
N ILE A 133 -12.19 -9.80 -8.16
CA ILE A 133 -12.46 -9.27 -6.83
C ILE A 133 -13.90 -9.65 -6.45
N PRO A 134 -14.11 -10.38 -5.35
CA PRO A 134 -15.45 -10.69 -4.87
C PRO A 134 -16.26 -9.41 -4.59
N SER A 135 -17.56 -9.43 -4.88
CA SER A 135 -18.45 -8.27 -4.73
C SER A 135 -18.40 -7.65 -3.33
N TYR A 136 -18.34 -8.48 -2.28
CA TYR A 136 -18.27 -8.01 -0.89
C TYR A 136 -17.00 -7.21 -0.57
N ALA A 137 -15.93 -7.36 -1.38
CA ALA A 137 -14.63 -6.75 -1.13
C ALA A 137 -14.35 -5.54 -2.02
N MET A 138 -15.15 -5.29 -3.07
CA MET A 138 -14.84 -4.28 -4.10
C MET A 138 -14.61 -2.89 -3.51
N THR A 139 -15.53 -2.42 -2.66
CA THR A 139 -15.42 -1.11 -1.99
C THR A 139 -14.18 -1.06 -1.10
N ALA A 140 -13.89 -2.14 -0.38
CA ALA A 140 -12.74 -2.19 0.51
C ALA A 140 -11.42 -2.15 -0.27
N ILE A 141 -11.30 -2.91 -1.35
CA ILE A 141 -10.11 -2.92 -2.20
C ILE A 141 -9.92 -1.57 -2.88
N ALA A 142 -10.99 -0.93 -3.33
CA ALA A 142 -10.90 0.41 -3.89
C ALA A 142 -10.43 1.45 -2.85
N ALA A 143 -10.94 1.40 -1.61
CA ALA A 143 -10.46 2.24 -0.52
C ALA A 143 -8.98 1.95 -0.20
N ALA A 144 -8.57 0.68 -0.11
CA ALA A 144 -7.18 0.28 0.11
C ALA A 144 -6.24 0.79 -0.99
N THR A 145 -6.73 0.82 -2.23
CA THR A 145 -6.02 1.34 -3.40
C THR A 145 -5.77 2.84 -3.24
N GLN A 146 -6.80 3.63 -2.91
CA GLN A 146 -6.69 5.07 -2.70
C GLN A 146 -5.82 5.44 -1.49
N LYS A 147 -5.84 4.61 -0.45
CA LYS A 147 -4.98 4.77 0.72
C LYS A 147 -3.55 4.27 0.49
N GLY A 148 -3.27 3.70 -0.68
CA GLY A 148 -1.94 3.23 -1.06
C GLY A 148 -1.39 2.13 -0.13
N ILE A 149 -2.26 1.29 0.44
CA ILE A 149 -1.85 0.19 1.33
C ILE A 149 -1.68 -1.15 0.59
N ILE A 150 -2.19 -1.25 -0.63
CA ILE A 150 -1.98 -2.42 -1.48
C ILE A 150 -0.56 -2.40 -2.02
N VAL A 151 0.06 -3.58 -2.08
CA VAL A 151 1.39 -3.79 -2.64
C VAL A 151 1.34 -4.97 -3.59
N ASN A 152 1.63 -4.73 -4.87
CA ASN A 152 1.60 -5.71 -5.94
C ASN A 152 2.99 -5.89 -6.53
N TYR A 153 3.47 -7.13 -6.49
CA TYR A 153 4.75 -7.54 -7.04
C TYR A 153 4.56 -8.84 -7.85
N PRO A 154 5.25 -9.02 -8.99
CA PRO A 154 6.08 -8.02 -9.68
C PRO A 154 5.26 -7.03 -10.53
N ASN A 155 3.99 -7.35 -10.81
CA ASN A 155 3.13 -6.54 -11.66
C ASN A 155 2.19 -5.67 -10.82
N ILE A 156 2.43 -4.36 -10.83
CA ILE A 156 1.65 -3.38 -10.07
C ILE A 156 0.13 -3.43 -10.38
N ARG A 157 -0.26 -3.82 -11.60
CA ARG A 157 -1.67 -3.90 -12.02
C ARG A 157 -2.31 -5.28 -11.83
N GLN A 158 -1.67 -6.19 -11.07
CA GLN A 158 -2.20 -7.52 -10.78
C GLN A 158 -2.41 -7.68 -9.27
N LEU A 159 -3.66 -7.71 -8.81
CA LEU A 159 -3.99 -7.83 -7.39
C LEU A 159 -3.87 -9.25 -6.86
N GLN A 160 -4.25 -10.24 -7.68
CA GLN A 160 -4.40 -11.66 -7.33
C GLN A 160 -5.29 -11.86 -6.09
N PRO A 161 -6.55 -11.38 -6.10
CA PRO A 161 -7.37 -11.27 -4.89
C PRO A 161 -7.60 -12.62 -4.18
N ASN A 162 -7.66 -13.71 -4.94
CA ASN A 162 -8.06 -15.03 -4.43
C ASN A 162 -6.88 -15.96 -4.11
N THR A 163 -5.64 -15.48 -4.20
CA THR A 163 -4.46 -16.25 -3.74
C THR A 163 -4.29 -16.12 -2.23
N ASN A 164 -3.56 -17.08 -1.64
CA ASN A 164 -3.22 -17.04 -0.22
C ASN A 164 -2.29 -15.85 0.06
N ALA A 165 -2.58 -15.10 1.12
CA ALA A 165 -1.69 -14.03 1.56
C ALA A 165 -0.44 -14.61 2.21
N THR A 166 0.73 -14.17 1.77
CA THR A 166 2.01 -14.64 2.30
C THR A 166 2.51 -13.76 3.44
N ARG A 167 3.45 -14.29 4.23
CA ARG A 167 4.11 -13.55 5.33
C ARG A 167 4.81 -12.28 4.84
N GLY A 168 5.48 -12.33 3.68
CA GLY A 168 6.15 -11.19 3.07
C GLY A 168 5.17 -10.11 2.60
N GLU A 169 4.03 -10.53 2.04
CA GLU A 169 2.97 -9.62 1.61
C GLU A 169 2.31 -8.89 2.78
N ILE A 170 1.97 -9.62 3.85
CA ILE A 170 1.40 -9.03 5.05
C ILE A 170 2.39 -8.07 5.71
N ALA A 171 3.68 -8.40 5.76
CA ALA A 171 4.70 -7.45 6.24
C ALA A 171 4.69 -6.15 5.43
N ALA A 172 4.61 -6.23 4.09
CA ALA A 172 4.54 -5.06 3.22
C ALA A 172 3.26 -4.25 3.45
N PHE A 173 2.09 -4.90 3.52
CA PHE A 173 0.80 -4.21 3.76
C PHE A 173 0.79 -3.48 5.11
N ILE A 174 1.25 -4.13 6.17
CA ILE A 174 1.31 -3.53 7.50
C ILE A 174 2.32 -2.38 7.52
N CYS A 175 3.48 -2.51 6.87
CA CYS A 175 4.40 -1.39 6.72
C CYS A 175 3.76 -0.19 5.99
N ARG A 176 2.92 -0.42 4.98
CA ARG A 176 2.17 0.66 4.32
C ARG A 176 1.17 1.32 5.26
N VAL A 177 0.41 0.53 6.03
CA VAL A 177 -0.54 1.04 7.03
C VAL A 177 0.18 1.87 8.11
N LEU A 178 1.38 1.45 8.52
CA LEU A 178 2.19 2.13 9.52
C LEU A 178 3.06 3.27 8.94
N GLU A 179 2.89 3.60 7.66
CA GLU A 179 3.65 4.64 6.96
C GLU A 179 5.17 4.43 7.00
N ILE A 180 5.62 3.18 7.09
CA ILE A 180 7.03 2.81 7.08
C ILE A 180 7.48 2.68 5.63
N SER A 181 8.39 3.57 5.21
CA SER A 181 8.93 3.63 3.84
C SER A 181 9.85 2.46 3.51
N THR A 182 9.26 1.29 3.24
CA THR A 182 9.97 0.04 2.90
C THR A 182 9.60 -0.52 1.53
N VAL A 183 8.49 -0.05 0.95
CA VAL A 183 7.92 -0.57 -0.29
C VAL A 183 8.23 0.40 -1.43
N PRO A 184 8.93 -0.05 -2.50
CA PRO A 184 9.11 0.75 -3.70
C PRO A 184 7.78 1.21 -4.31
N TYR A 185 7.71 2.48 -4.71
CA TYR A 185 6.49 3.08 -5.23
C TYR A 185 5.93 2.39 -6.48
N ASN A 186 6.79 1.79 -7.30
CA ASN A 186 6.40 1.01 -8.47
C ASN A 186 5.71 -0.34 -8.13
N TYR A 187 5.52 -0.66 -6.85
CA TYR A 187 4.69 -1.78 -6.38
C TYR A 187 3.40 -1.32 -5.71
N ILE A 188 3.11 -0.02 -5.63
CA ILE A 188 1.94 0.50 -4.93
C ILE A 188 0.92 1.03 -5.96
N PRO A 189 -0.15 0.30 -6.28
CA PRO A 189 -1.21 0.80 -7.14
C PRO A 189 -1.99 1.95 -6.48
N GLY A 190 -2.65 2.78 -7.28
CA GLY A 190 -3.59 3.80 -6.79
C GLY A 190 -2.98 5.08 -6.25
N ILE A 191 -1.67 5.11 -6.02
CA ILE A 191 -0.97 6.36 -5.72
C ILE A 191 -0.57 7.04 -7.02
N GLU A 192 -1.05 8.27 -7.23
CA GLU A 192 -0.51 9.11 -8.29
C GLU A 192 0.85 9.63 -7.80
N LEU A 193 1.93 9.05 -8.32
CA LEU A 193 3.28 9.56 -8.09
C LEU A 193 3.48 10.82 -8.93
N PHE A 194 3.03 11.94 -8.41
CA PHE A 194 3.57 13.22 -8.82
C PHE A 194 4.91 13.40 -8.13
N ILE A 195 6.02 13.09 -8.83
CA ILE A 195 7.34 13.58 -8.40
C ILE A 195 7.33 15.12 -8.43
N ILE A 196 6.56 15.68 -9.36
CA ILE A 196 6.34 17.10 -9.55
C ILE A 196 4.83 17.30 -9.57
N LEU A 197 4.30 18.11 -8.65
CA LEU A 197 2.87 18.39 -8.57
C LEU A 197 2.40 19.10 -9.85
N PRO A 198 1.15 18.90 -10.28
CA PRO A 198 0.57 19.60 -11.44
C PRO A 198 0.23 21.05 -11.05
N GLU A 199 1.26 21.87 -10.83
CA GLU A 199 1.14 23.28 -10.42
C GLU A 199 1.56 24.29 -11.51
N PHE A 200 1.89 23.80 -12.70
CA PHE A 200 2.33 24.61 -13.84
C PHE A 200 1.22 24.72 -14.89
N ASP A 201 1.13 25.88 -15.52
CA ASP A 201 0.18 26.17 -16.60
C ASP A 201 0.51 25.34 -17.86
N ALA A 202 1.79 25.09 -18.07
CA ALA A 202 2.32 24.21 -19.11
C ALA A 202 3.66 23.60 -18.67
N ALA A 203 4.01 22.43 -19.21
CA ALA A 203 5.28 21.78 -18.97
C ALA A 203 5.69 20.92 -20.17
N ASP A 204 6.99 20.83 -20.43
CA ASP A 204 7.56 19.94 -21.44
C ASP A 204 8.41 18.81 -20.84
N ILE A 205 8.84 17.87 -21.69
CA ILE A 205 9.72 16.78 -21.30
C ILE A 205 11.08 17.28 -20.79
N PHE A 206 11.73 16.48 -19.94
CA PHE A 206 13.10 16.74 -19.52
C PHE A 206 14.09 16.53 -20.67
N VAL A 207 14.86 17.57 -20.97
CA VAL A 207 16.00 17.52 -21.90
C VAL A 207 17.24 18.03 -21.15
N GLU A 208 18.33 17.25 -21.21
CA GLU A 208 19.58 17.55 -20.48
C GLU A 208 19.37 17.75 -18.95
N GLY A 209 18.35 17.11 -18.38
CA GLY A 209 18.05 17.17 -16.95
C GLY A 209 17.14 18.32 -16.54
N LEU A 210 16.72 19.19 -17.46
CA LEU A 210 15.81 20.31 -17.21
C LEU A 210 14.53 20.21 -18.04
N ALA A 211 13.40 20.64 -17.49
CA ALA A 211 12.15 20.81 -18.22
C ALA A 211 11.76 22.28 -18.19
N ARG A 212 11.33 22.84 -19.34
CA ARG A 212 10.70 24.16 -19.35
C ARG A 212 9.28 24.04 -18.81
N VAL A 213 8.90 24.94 -17.92
CA VAL A 213 7.56 25.01 -17.33
C VAL A 213 7.06 26.44 -17.33
N GLN A 214 5.76 26.61 -17.47
CA GLN A 214 5.08 27.89 -17.46
C GLN A 214 4.34 28.07 -16.13
N LYS A 215 4.52 29.24 -15.50
CA LYS A 215 3.77 29.66 -14.31
C LYS A 215 3.52 31.16 -14.40
N ASP A 216 2.28 31.58 -14.17
CA ASP A 216 1.86 32.98 -14.24
C ASP A 216 2.22 33.62 -15.61
N ASN A 217 1.96 32.87 -16.69
CA ASN A 217 2.30 33.22 -18.08
C ASN A 217 3.80 33.41 -18.39
N LYS A 218 4.71 33.07 -17.48
CA LYS A 218 6.16 33.14 -17.71
C LYS A 218 6.78 31.75 -17.73
N TRP A 219 7.75 31.56 -18.61
CA TRP A 219 8.54 30.34 -18.69
C TRP A 219 9.76 30.41 -17.77
N GLY A 220 10.04 29.28 -17.12
CA GLY A 220 11.24 28.98 -16.36
C GLY A 220 11.67 27.53 -16.60
N TYR A 221 12.63 27.05 -15.83
CA TYR A 221 13.16 25.68 -15.94
C TYR A 221 13.27 25.03 -14.57
N ILE A 222 12.80 23.80 -14.48
CA ILE A 222 12.86 22.96 -13.28
C ILE A 222 13.77 21.75 -13.49
N ASP A 223 14.30 21.21 -12.40
CA ASP A 223 14.96 19.91 -12.37
C ASP A 223 13.96 18.76 -12.21
N LYS A 224 14.47 17.51 -12.19
CA LYS A 224 13.65 16.29 -12.02
C LYS A 224 12.96 16.18 -10.66
N THR A 225 13.28 17.06 -9.72
CA THR A 225 12.63 17.13 -8.39
C THR A 225 11.49 18.17 -8.38
N GLY A 226 11.34 18.96 -9.44
CA GLY A 226 10.35 20.05 -9.54
C GLY A 226 10.88 21.40 -9.07
N LYS A 227 12.14 21.48 -8.61
CA LYS A 227 12.72 22.73 -8.14
C LYS A 227 13.13 23.59 -9.33
N PHE A 228 12.79 24.87 -9.29
CA PHE A 228 13.29 25.85 -10.27
C PHE A 228 14.82 25.94 -10.22
N VAL A 229 15.44 25.60 -11.34
CA VAL A 229 16.85 25.92 -11.63
C VAL A 229 16.93 27.33 -12.22
N ILE A 230 15.93 27.72 -13.01
CA ILE A 230 15.75 29.09 -13.53
C ILE A 230 14.30 29.50 -13.27
N PRO A 231 14.03 30.53 -12.43
CA PRO A 231 12.67 30.96 -12.13
C PRO A 231 11.88 31.41 -13.37
N PRO A 232 10.53 31.38 -13.34
CA PRO A 232 9.69 31.91 -14.40
C PRO A 232 9.97 33.39 -14.64
N LYS A 233 10.44 33.75 -15.83
CA LYS A 233 10.66 35.15 -16.22
C LYS A 233 10.61 35.42 -17.73
N PHE A 234 10.68 34.37 -18.55
CA PHE A 234 10.71 34.50 -20.01
C PHE A 234 9.30 34.51 -20.59
N ASP A 235 9.08 35.25 -21.67
CA ASP A 235 7.82 35.19 -22.43
C ASP A 235 7.75 33.92 -23.28
N GLU A 236 8.90 33.49 -23.81
CA GLU A 236 9.08 32.23 -24.53
C GLU A 236 10.42 31.60 -24.12
N ALA A 237 10.49 30.28 -24.08
CA ALA A 237 11.69 29.52 -23.76
C ALA A 237 11.70 28.21 -24.54
N ASN A 238 12.82 27.79 -25.12
CA ASN A 238 12.97 26.49 -25.80
C ASN A 238 13.58 25.43 -24.86
N SER A 239 13.47 24.15 -25.23
CA SER A 239 14.19 23.09 -24.51
C SER A 239 15.71 23.27 -24.64
N PHE A 240 16.45 22.81 -23.62
CA PHE A 240 17.91 22.80 -23.65
C PHE A 240 18.44 21.90 -24.78
N SER A 241 19.54 22.32 -25.39
CA SER A 241 20.31 21.56 -26.37
C SER A 241 21.76 22.04 -26.34
N GLN A 242 22.69 21.10 -26.15
CA GLN A 242 24.12 21.38 -26.04
C GLN A 242 24.47 22.35 -24.90
N GLY A 243 23.71 22.31 -23.79
CA GLY A 243 23.89 23.20 -22.64
C GLY A 243 23.32 24.62 -22.82
N TRP A 244 22.61 24.90 -23.92
CA TRP A 244 22.01 26.20 -24.21
C TRP A 244 20.51 26.09 -24.46
N ALA A 245 19.78 27.19 -24.20
CA ALA A 245 18.38 27.32 -24.55
C ALA A 245 18.09 28.73 -25.04
N LEU A 246 17.36 28.84 -26.15
CA LEU A 246 16.86 30.12 -26.65
C LEU A 246 15.69 30.59 -25.80
N VAL A 247 15.71 31.86 -25.43
CA VAL A 247 14.67 32.50 -24.62
C VAL A 247 14.33 33.87 -25.20
N ARG A 248 13.10 34.32 -24.98
CA ARG A 248 12.62 35.64 -25.37
C ARG A 248 12.03 36.36 -24.17
N GLU A 249 12.37 37.63 -24.03
CA GLU A 249 11.86 38.53 -22.99
C GLU A 249 11.34 39.81 -23.63
N ASN A 250 10.35 40.44 -22.99
CA ASN A 250 9.72 41.69 -23.38
C ASN A 250 8.99 41.63 -24.74
N ILE A 251 8.22 40.57 -24.97
CA ILE A 251 7.27 40.54 -26.09
C ILE A 251 6.24 41.65 -25.85
N LYS A 252 6.21 42.62 -26.76
CA LYS A 252 5.24 43.73 -26.78
C LYS A 252 3.99 43.34 -27.54
#